data_AF-F0JJH8-F1
#
_entry.id   AF-F0JJH8-F1
#
_cell.length_a   1.000
_cell.length_b   1.000
_cell.length_c   1.000
_cell.angle_alpha   90.00
_cell.angle_beta   90.00
_cell.angle_gamma   90.00
#
_symmetry.space_group_name_H-M   'P 1'
#
loop_
_entity.id
_entity.type
_entity.pdbx_description
1 polymer ?
#
loop_
_entity_poly.entity_id
_entity_poly.type
_entity_poly.pdbx_seq_one_letter_code
_entity_poly.pdbx_strand_id
1 'polypeptide(L)'
;MRSKSKIFPVLAATLVLLAVAIVGYVRSGQTQPMPVRILFENNGGKVIFSHLVHHRDYGIECSRCHHDKTQPIVTPEDGALACGSCHPNDFDKNFVDNHMDSFPNESYCVRCHHIEYDKINFDHEVHKDYASDCGDCHHGKDIEPEPQKCTNCHGEKSTNNLLSMREAGHKSCGQCHEDMFDKGLSSCKSCHSQKDMTDYKGDFSACNQCHEAETRELVLPRMNAFHDQCMSCHEEMGAGPYGPDNCKQCHISR
;
A
#
# COMPACT_ATOMS: atom_id res chain seq x y z
N MET A 1 8.20 -70.85 -16.60
CA MET A 1 9.20 -69.90 -17.16
C MET A 1 8.45 -68.77 -17.86
N ARG A 2 8.36 -67.58 -17.24
CA ARG A 2 7.62 -66.42 -17.78
C ARG A 2 8.51 -65.77 -18.84
N SER A 3 8.07 -65.74 -20.10
CA SER A 3 8.88 -65.28 -21.25
C SER A 3 9.49 -63.90 -21.00
N LYS A 4 10.84 -63.83 -21.04
CA LYS A 4 11.61 -62.58 -20.95
C LYS A 4 11.14 -61.52 -21.97
N SER A 5 10.48 -61.92 -23.07
CA SER A 5 9.98 -61.01 -24.12
C SER A 5 8.86 -60.07 -23.67
N LYS A 6 8.09 -60.42 -22.62
CA LYS A 6 7.00 -59.57 -22.11
C LYS A 6 7.44 -58.59 -21.02
N ILE A 7 8.62 -58.79 -20.44
CA ILE A 7 9.14 -57.95 -19.34
C ILE A 7 9.76 -56.66 -19.89
N PHE A 8 10.43 -56.74 -21.04
CA PHE A 8 11.07 -55.59 -21.69
C PHE A 8 10.09 -54.45 -22.06
N PRO A 9 8.95 -54.71 -22.74
CA PRO A 9 8.00 -53.64 -23.06
C PRO A 9 7.35 -53.04 -21.81
N VAL A 10 7.16 -53.84 -20.74
CA VAL A 10 6.63 -53.35 -19.47
C VAL A 10 7.63 -52.45 -18.76
N LEU A 11 8.91 -52.83 -18.68
CA LEU A 11 9.97 -51.99 -18.11
C LEU A 11 10.14 -50.67 -18.89
N ALA A 12 10.11 -50.73 -20.22
CA ALA A 12 10.17 -49.54 -21.05
C ALA A 12 8.98 -48.60 -20.80
N ALA A 13 7.76 -49.14 -20.75
CA ALA A 13 6.56 -48.35 -20.45
C ALA A 13 6.62 -47.73 -19.04
N THR A 14 7.06 -48.47 -18.03
CA THR A 14 7.21 -47.95 -16.66
C THR A 14 8.26 -46.84 -16.58
N LEU A 15 9.40 -46.98 -17.28
CA LEU A 15 10.43 -45.93 -17.34
C LEU A 15 9.91 -44.67 -18.04
N VAL A 16 9.12 -44.81 -19.10
CA VAL A 16 8.47 -43.66 -19.77
C VAL A 16 7.48 -42.97 -18.83
N LEU A 17 6.63 -43.73 -18.13
CA LEU A 17 5.68 -43.16 -17.16
C LEU A 17 6.39 -42.46 -15.99
N LEU A 18 7.49 -43.04 -15.50
CA LEU A 18 8.33 -42.43 -14.46
C LEU A 18 8.96 -41.13 -14.97
N ALA A 19 9.50 -41.12 -16.19
CA ALA A 19 10.08 -39.92 -16.79
C ALA A 19 9.03 -38.81 -16.98
N VAL A 20 7.82 -39.15 -17.44
CA VAL A 20 6.69 -38.21 -17.54
C VAL A 20 6.29 -37.69 -16.16
N ALA A 21 6.24 -38.54 -15.13
CA ALA A 21 5.93 -38.13 -13.76
C ALA A 21 6.99 -37.19 -13.19
N ILE A 22 8.28 -37.47 -13.42
CA ILE A 22 9.40 -36.61 -13.01
C ILE A 22 9.33 -35.26 -13.73
N VAL A 23 9.11 -35.25 -15.06
CA VAL A 23 8.97 -34.01 -15.83
C VAL A 23 7.77 -33.20 -15.36
N GLY A 24 6.63 -33.86 -15.09
CA GLY A 24 5.44 -33.23 -14.53
C GLY A 24 5.69 -32.63 -13.14
N TYR A 25 6.38 -33.37 -12.27
CA TYR A 25 6.72 -32.90 -10.93
C TYR A 25 7.66 -31.68 -10.97
N VAL A 26 8.72 -31.73 -11.79
CA VAL A 26 9.69 -30.62 -11.93
C VAL A 26 9.06 -29.37 -12.55
N ARG A 27 8.07 -29.52 -13.45
CA ARG A 27 7.37 -28.39 -14.07
C ARG A 27 6.20 -27.86 -13.25
N SER A 28 5.73 -28.58 -12.23
CA SER A 28 4.55 -28.20 -11.44
C SER A 28 4.71 -26.92 -10.62
N GLY A 29 5.95 -26.43 -10.45
CA GLY A 29 6.26 -25.17 -9.75
C GLY A 29 6.30 -23.91 -10.61
N GLN A 30 6.06 -23.98 -11.93
CA GLN A 30 6.05 -22.76 -12.75
C GLN A 30 4.75 -21.99 -12.54
N THR A 31 4.87 -20.79 -11.97
CA THR A 31 3.77 -19.83 -11.84
C THR A 31 3.26 -19.49 -13.23
N GLN A 32 2.02 -19.88 -13.52
CA GLN A 32 1.33 -19.48 -14.73
C GLN A 32 1.08 -17.96 -14.67
N PRO A 33 1.26 -17.20 -15.76
CA PRO A 33 1.01 -15.76 -15.78
C PRO A 33 -0.42 -15.39 -15.37
N MET A 34 -1.37 -16.28 -15.66
CA MET A 34 -2.76 -16.18 -15.23
C MET A 34 -3.17 -17.48 -14.54
N PRO A 35 -3.34 -17.50 -13.21
CA PRO A 35 -3.73 -18.70 -12.50
C PRO A 35 -5.17 -19.09 -12.87
N VAL A 36 -5.42 -20.38 -13.02
CA VAL A 36 -6.77 -20.89 -13.33
C VAL A 36 -7.66 -20.86 -12.08
N ARG A 37 -7.11 -21.33 -10.97
CA ARG A 37 -7.73 -21.30 -9.64
C ARG A 37 -6.70 -20.87 -8.63
N ILE A 38 -7.15 -20.13 -7.63
CA ILE A 38 -6.35 -19.63 -6.53
C ILE A 38 -6.95 -20.20 -5.24
N LEU A 39 -6.09 -20.75 -4.38
CA LEU A 39 -6.47 -21.17 -3.04
C LEU A 39 -5.99 -20.10 -2.06
N PHE A 40 -6.93 -19.41 -1.44
CA PHE A 40 -6.63 -18.51 -0.33
C PHE A 40 -6.78 -19.26 0.98
N GLU A 41 -5.72 -19.28 1.77
CA GLU A 41 -5.73 -19.85 3.11
C GLU A 41 -5.80 -18.72 4.14
N ASN A 42 -6.79 -18.76 5.02
CA ASN A 42 -6.96 -17.78 6.08
C ASN A 42 -7.64 -18.40 7.32
N ASN A 43 -7.71 -17.64 8.41
CA ASN A 43 -8.26 -18.10 9.68
C ASN A 43 -9.76 -18.45 9.61
N GLY A 44 -10.51 -17.88 8.66
CA GLY A 44 -11.92 -18.21 8.41
C GLY A 44 -12.15 -19.49 7.62
N GLY A 45 -11.09 -20.17 7.17
CA GLY A 45 -11.15 -21.35 6.32
C GLY A 45 -10.54 -21.11 4.95
N LYS A 46 -10.48 -22.16 4.13
CA LYS A 46 -9.93 -22.06 2.77
C LYS A 46 -10.97 -21.44 1.84
N VAL A 47 -10.54 -20.61 0.88
CA VAL A 47 -11.41 -20.05 -0.17
C VAL A 47 -10.81 -20.43 -1.51
N ILE A 48 -11.59 -21.07 -2.38
CA ILE A 48 -11.16 -21.40 -3.74
C ILE A 48 -11.78 -20.38 -4.68
N PHE A 49 -10.92 -19.56 -5.28
CA PHE A 49 -11.32 -18.59 -6.29
C PHE A 49 -11.00 -19.11 -7.69
N SER A 50 -12.00 -19.13 -8.57
CA SER A 50 -11.81 -19.54 -9.97
C SER A 50 -11.50 -18.32 -10.84
N HIS A 51 -10.25 -17.89 -10.84
CA HIS A 51 -9.80 -16.67 -11.54
C HIS A 51 -10.11 -16.67 -13.03
N LEU A 52 -9.82 -17.77 -13.74
CA LEU A 52 -10.08 -17.84 -15.19
C LEU A 52 -11.57 -17.81 -15.53
N VAL A 53 -12.44 -18.32 -14.66
CA VAL A 53 -13.89 -18.26 -14.87
C VAL A 53 -14.37 -16.81 -14.79
N HIS A 54 -13.93 -16.06 -13.77
CA HIS A 54 -14.31 -14.66 -13.62
C HIS A 54 -13.84 -13.81 -14.79
N HIS A 55 -12.59 -13.98 -15.23
CA HIS A 55 -12.07 -13.20 -16.34
C HIS A 55 -12.62 -13.64 -17.71
N ARG A 56 -12.47 -14.93 -18.06
CA ARG A 56 -12.76 -15.43 -19.42
C ARG A 56 -14.24 -15.71 -19.63
N ASP A 57 -14.89 -16.37 -18.67
CA ASP A 57 -16.25 -16.87 -18.85
C ASP A 57 -17.29 -15.79 -18.49
N TYR A 58 -17.03 -15.01 -17.45
CA TYR A 58 -17.88 -13.87 -17.08
C TYR A 58 -17.45 -12.54 -17.72
N GLY A 59 -16.30 -12.50 -18.40
CA GLY A 59 -15.83 -11.31 -19.11
C GLY A 59 -15.46 -10.14 -18.19
N ILE A 60 -15.03 -10.42 -16.96
CA ILE A 60 -14.67 -9.37 -15.99
C ILE A 60 -13.29 -8.80 -16.34
N GLU A 61 -13.24 -7.48 -16.50
CA GLU A 61 -12.02 -6.71 -16.76
C GLU A 61 -11.01 -6.83 -15.61
N CYS A 62 -9.72 -6.86 -15.93
CA CYS A 62 -8.65 -7.03 -14.94
C CYS A 62 -8.69 -5.96 -13.84
N SER A 63 -8.94 -4.70 -14.24
CA SER A 63 -8.97 -3.54 -13.34
C SER A 63 -10.13 -3.56 -12.35
N ARG A 64 -11.16 -4.39 -12.60
CA ARG A 64 -12.29 -4.55 -11.66
C ARG A 64 -11.85 -5.24 -10.37
N CYS A 65 -10.81 -6.06 -10.41
CA CYS A 65 -10.21 -6.69 -9.22
C CYS A 65 -8.81 -6.12 -8.92
N HIS A 66 -7.97 -5.98 -9.93
CA HIS A 66 -6.66 -5.36 -9.83
C HIS A 66 -6.79 -3.86 -10.05
N HIS A 67 -7.49 -3.19 -9.12
CA HIS A 67 -7.79 -1.76 -9.14
C HIS A 67 -6.55 -0.85 -9.09
N ASP A 68 -5.38 -1.45 -8.86
CA ASP A 68 -4.09 -0.80 -8.99
C ASP A 68 -3.71 -0.53 -10.47
N LYS A 69 -4.30 -1.27 -11.41
CA LYS A 69 -3.99 -1.18 -12.85
C LYS A 69 -5.01 -0.30 -13.57
N THR A 70 -4.51 0.80 -14.16
CA THR A 70 -5.30 1.69 -15.02
C THR A 70 -5.21 1.30 -16.50
N GLN A 71 -4.27 0.43 -16.86
CA GLN A 71 -4.10 -0.12 -18.21
C GLN A 71 -4.24 -1.64 -18.17
N PRO A 72 -4.67 -2.28 -19.28
CA PRO A 72 -4.71 -3.72 -19.38
C PRO A 72 -3.32 -4.32 -19.15
N ILE A 73 -3.24 -5.46 -18.46
CA ILE A 73 -1.98 -6.19 -18.25
C ILE A 73 -1.57 -6.81 -19.58
N VAL A 74 -0.50 -6.29 -20.20
CA VAL A 74 -0.06 -6.72 -21.56
C VAL A 74 1.14 -7.67 -21.50
N THR A 75 1.98 -7.58 -20.46
CA THR A 75 3.18 -8.43 -20.33
C THR A 75 3.26 -9.08 -18.94
N PRO A 76 3.98 -10.22 -18.79
CA PRO A 76 4.20 -10.86 -17.49
C PRO A 76 4.94 -9.97 -16.49
N GLU A 77 5.78 -9.04 -16.97
CA GLU A 77 6.50 -8.08 -16.12
C GLU A 77 5.57 -6.98 -15.57
N ASP A 78 4.45 -6.73 -16.26
CA ASP A 78 3.36 -5.87 -15.81
C ASP A 78 2.27 -6.66 -15.05
N GLY A 79 2.65 -7.83 -14.52
CA GLY A 79 1.76 -8.73 -13.80
C GLY A 79 0.97 -8.04 -12.68
N ALA A 80 -0.20 -8.62 -12.40
CA ALA A 80 -1.08 -8.14 -11.35
C ALA A 80 -0.49 -8.41 -9.96
N LEU A 81 -0.57 -7.45 -9.05
CA LEU A 81 -0.14 -7.65 -7.67
C LEU A 81 -1.17 -8.48 -6.89
N ALA A 82 -0.67 -9.23 -5.91
CA ALA A 82 -1.54 -9.82 -4.91
C ALA A 82 -2.10 -8.71 -4.02
N CYS A 83 -3.38 -8.82 -3.62
CA CYS A 83 -4.01 -7.82 -2.75
C CYS A 83 -3.17 -7.53 -1.50
N GLY A 84 -2.55 -8.57 -0.93
CA GLY A 84 -1.72 -8.47 0.28
C GLY A 84 -0.42 -7.68 0.14
N SER A 85 0.03 -7.36 -1.07
CA SER A 85 1.18 -6.47 -1.28
C SER A 85 0.88 -5.05 -0.79
N CYS A 86 -0.38 -4.62 -0.92
CA CYS A 86 -0.85 -3.30 -0.46
C CYS A 86 -1.81 -3.39 0.73
N HIS A 87 -2.57 -4.46 0.84
CA HIS A 87 -3.57 -4.73 1.90
C HIS A 87 -3.05 -5.80 2.86
N PRO A 88 -2.08 -5.48 3.75
CA PRO A 88 -1.56 -6.45 4.70
C PRO A 88 -2.62 -6.81 5.76
N ASN A 89 -2.32 -7.80 6.60
CA ASN A 89 -3.16 -8.06 7.77
C ASN A 89 -3.03 -6.90 8.78
N ASP A 90 -1.79 -6.42 8.98
CA ASP A 90 -1.47 -5.31 9.87
C ASP A 90 -0.29 -4.51 9.28
N PHE A 91 -0.27 -3.20 9.49
CA PHE A 91 0.84 -2.30 9.13
C PHE A 91 1.89 -2.27 10.24
N ASP A 92 2.43 -3.44 10.58
CA ASP A 92 3.41 -3.62 11.64
C ASP A 92 4.85 -3.44 11.14
N LYS A 93 5.81 -3.58 12.05
CA LYS A 93 7.24 -3.52 11.71
C LYS A 93 7.63 -4.55 10.64
N ASN A 94 7.04 -5.75 10.68
CA ASN A 94 7.36 -6.80 9.73
C ASN A 94 6.88 -6.44 8.32
N PHE A 95 5.72 -5.81 8.18
CA PHE A 95 5.29 -5.24 6.91
C PHE A 95 6.28 -4.16 6.43
N VAL A 96 6.61 -3.18 7.27
CA VAL A 96 7.54 -2.09 6.91
C VAL A 96 8.88 -2.64 6.43
N ASP A 97 9.44 -3.63 7.13
CA ASP A 97 10.76 -4.18 6.82
C ASP A 97 10.79 -4.99 5.51
N ASN A 98 9.67 -5.59 5.07
CA ASN A 98 9.68 -6.57 3.97
C ASN A 98 8.77 -6.24 2.78
N HIS A 99 7.86 -5.26 2.90
CA HIS A 99 6.87 -5.00 1.84
C HIS A 99 7.51 -4.57 0.52
N MET A 100 8.72 -3.97 0.55
CA MET A 100 9.47 -3.60 -0.66
C MET A 100 9.71 -4.80 -1.60
N ASP A 101 9.90 -6.00 -1.05
CA ASP A 101 10.10 -7.24 -1.83
C ASP A 101 8.84 -7.68 -2.59
N SER A 102 7.69 -7.10 -2.26
CA SER A 102 6.39 -7.41 -2.89
C SER A 102 6.15 -6.65 -4.20
N PHE A 103 7.04 -5.72 -4.57
CA PHE A 103 6.88 -4.85 -5.73
C PHE A 103 7.95 -5.10 -6.81
N PRO A 104 7.58 -5.11 -8.10
CA PRO A 104 8.55 -5.32 -9.19
C PRO A 104 9.56 -4.19 -9.36
N ASN A 105 9.19 -2.95 -9.04
CA ASN A 105 10.04 -1.77 -9.19
C ASN A 105 9.52 -0.57 -8.37
N GLU A 106 10.31 0.51 -8.31
CA GLU A 106 10.07 1.69 -7.48
C GLU A 106 8.83 2.52 -7.90
N SER A 107 8.27 2.32 -9.10
CA SER A 107 7.07 3.06 -9.52
C SER A 107 5.84 2.77 -8.67
N TYR A 108 5.86 1.68 -7.89
CA TYR A 108 4.78 1.34 -6.97
C TYR A 108 4.89 2.08 -5.63
N CYS A 109 6.07 2.58 -5.26
CA CYS A 109 6.30 3.27 -3.99
C CYS A 109 5.39 4.48 -3.84
N VAL A 110 5.24 5.26 -4.92
CA VAL A 110 4.45 6.50 -4.95
C VAL A 110 2.93 6.27 -4.84
N ARG A 111 2.48 5.01 -4.82
CA ARG A 111 1.05 4.69 -4.61
C ARG A 111 0.64 4.80 -3.15
N CYS A 112 1.55 4.48 -2.23
CA CYS A 112 1.36 4.63 -0.79
C CYS A 112 2.14 5.83 -0.25
N HIS A 113 3.38 6.00 -0.70
CA HIS A 113 4.21 7.17 -0.41
C HIS A 113 3.95 8.27 -1.44
N HIS A 114 2.68 8.66 -1.54
CA HIS A 114 2.19 9.51 -2.62
C HIS A 114 2.49 10.99 -2.42
N ILE A 115 2.96 11.39 -1.23
CA ILE A 115 3.21 12.79 -0.92
C ILE A 115 4.25 12.95 0.18
N GLU A 116 5.24 13.78 -0.08
CA GLU A 116 6.12 14.38 0.92
C GLU A 116 6.23 15.87 0.64
N TYR A 117 6.50 16.62 1.69
CA TYR A 117 6.64 18.06 1.62
C TYR A 117 8.10 18.47 1.87
N ASP A 118 8.52 19.53 1.20
CA ASP A 118 9.87 20.06 1.26
C ASP A 118 9.87 21.47 1.83
N LYS A 119 10.24 22.43 0.99
CA LYS A 119 10.44 23.82 1.37
C LYS A 119 9.09 24.45 1.72
N ILE A 120 9.11 25.23 2.80
CA ILE A 120 8.01 26.14 3.10
C ILE A 120 8.01 27.25 2.05
N ASN A 121 6.84 27.52 1.46
CA ASN A 121 6.51 28.65 0.62
C ASN A 121 6.44 29.93 1.46
N PHE A 122 7.57 30.33 2.04
CA PHE A 122 7.70 31.49 2.90
C PHE A 122 8.78 32.44 2.36
N ASP A 123 8.45 33.73 2.34
CA ASP A 123 9.36 34.81 1.98
C ASP A 123 9.54 35.73 3.19
N HIS A 124 10.71 35.68 3.82
CA HIS A 124 11.01 36.46 5.00
C HIS A 124 10.91 37.97 4.75
N GLU A 125 11.34 38.44 3.58
CA GLU A 125 11.38 39.87 3.30
C GLU A 125 9.98 40.45 3.18
N VAL A 126 9.08 39.72 2.51
CA VAL A 126 7.68 40.10 2.39
C VAL A 126 6.97 40.02 3.75
N HIS A 127 7.27 39.01 4.58
CA HIS A 127 6.56 38.84 5.85
C HIS A 127 6.94 39.88 6.91
N LYS A 128 8.14 40.48 6.83
CA LYS A 128 8.53 41.59 7.72
C LYS A 128 7.59 42.80 7.62
N ASP A 129 6.99 43.04 6.45
CA ASP A 129 6.07 44.17 6.25
C ASP A 129 4.74 43.99 7.00
N TYR A 130 4.42 42.77 7.44
CA TYR A 130 3.20 42.44 8.19
C TYR A 130 3.45 42.24 9.69
N ALA A 131 4.71 42.13 10.12
CA ALA A 131 5.09 42.00 11.52
C ALA A 131 5.33 43.38 12.15
N SER A 132 4.88 43.56 13.39
CA SER A 132 5.15 44.75 14.20
C SER A 132 6.59 44.73 14.74
N ASP A 133 7.08 43.56 15.15
CA ASP A 133 8.48 43.36 15.53
C ASP A 133 8.98 41.93 15.22
N CYS A 134 10.27 41.69 15.44
CA CYS A 134 10.87 40.38 15.15
C CYS A 134 10.28 39.25 16.02
N GLY A 135 9.78 39.59 17.22
CA GLY A 135 9.20 38.68 18.20
C GLY A 135 7.82 38.15 17.81
N ASP A 136 7.17 38.74 16.79
CA ASP A 136 5.93 38.19 16.22
C ASP A 136 6.16 36.81 15.58
N CYS A 137 7.40 36.54 15.13
CA CYS A 137 7.80 35.27 14.52
C CYS A 137 8.90 34.54 15.33
N HIS A 138 9.77 35.29 16.01
CA HIS A 138 10.89 34.76 16.79
C HIS A 138 10.65 34.87 18.29
N HIS A 139 11.50 34.23 19.08
CA HIS A 139 11.45 34.43 20.52
C HIS A 139 12.12 35.75 20.93
N GLY A 140 11.79 36.23 22.13
CA GLY A 140 12.45 37.38 22.72
C GLY A 140 13.91 37.08 23.12
N LYS A 141 14.63 38.15 23.48
CA LYS A 141 16.04 38.10 23.90
C LYS A 141 16.30 37.30 25.17
N ASP A 142 15.24 36.97 25.90
CA ASP A 142 15.24 36.09 27.07
C ASP A 142 15.48 34.62 26.71
N ILE A 143 15.19 34.22 25.46
CA ILE A 143 15.39 32.86 24.95
C ILE A 143 16.58 32.81 24.00
N GLU A 144 16.63 33.73 23.02
CA GLU A 144 17.72 33.82 22.05
C GLU A 144 18.24 35.26 21.92
N PRO A 145 19.54 35.53 22.16
CA PRO A 145 20.08 36.89 22.10
C PRO A 145 19.90 37.58 20.74
N GLU A 146 19.95 36.78 19.67
CA GLU A 146 19.69 37.19 18.29
C GLU A 146 18.79 36.15 17.61
N PRO A 147 17.80 36.57 16.79
CA PRO A 147 16.94 35.66 16.05
C PRO A 147 17.73 34.67 15.20
N GLN A 148 17.49 33.38 15.39
CA GLN A 148 18.13 32.32 14.61
C GLN A 148 17.11 31.33 14.02
N LYS A 149 17.61 30.34 13.27
CA LYS A 149 16.77 29.27 12.74
C LYS A 149 16.20 28.44 13.90
N CYS A 150 14.89 28.21 13.88
CA CYS A 150 14.21 27.45 14.92
C CYS A 150 14.83 26.04 15.09
N THR A 151 15.32 25.44 14.01
CA THR A 151 15.97 24.12 13.98
C THR A 151 17.27 24.02 14.79
N ASN A 152 17.84 25.15 15.22
CA ASN A 152 19.01 25.16 16.09
C ASN A 152 18.67 24.70 17.51
N CYS A 153 17.40 24.81 17.92
CA CYS A 153 16.94 24.42 19.25
C CYS A 153 15.75 23.45 19.22
N HIS A 154 14.79 23.65 18.31
CA HIS A 154 13.66 22.74 18.13
C HIS A 154 14.10 21.58 17.23
N GLY A 155 13.88 20.35 17.70
CA GLY A 155 14.18 19.12 16.97
C GLY A 155 12.97 18.55 16.23
N GLU A 156 13.14 17.37 15.64
CA GLU A 156 12.06 16.62 15.00
C GLU A 156 10.92 16.27 15.98
N LYS A 157 11.29 15.98 17.23
CA LYS A 157 10.37 15.60 18.30
C LYS A 157 10.43 16.59 19.44
N SER A 158 9.29 16.77 20.10
CA SER A 158 9.17 17.61 21.28
C SER A 158 9.95 16.97 22.45
N THR A 159 10.86 17.73 23.05
CA THR A 159 11.74 17.25 24.13
C THR A 159 11.94 18.36 25.15
N ASN A 160 12.00 18.03 26.45
CA ASN A 160 12.37 18.97 27.53
C ASN A 160 11.76 20.38 27.39
N ASN A 161 10.42 20.49 27.46
CA ASN A 161 9.65 21.74 27.29
C ASN A 161 9.81 22.46 25.93
N LEU A 162 10.55 21.90 24.97
CA LEU A 162 10.62 22.41 23.60
C LEU A 162 9.64 21.63 22.73
N LEU A 163 8.81 22.37 21.99
CA LEU A 163 7.98 21.82 20.93
C LEU A 163 8.85 21.27 19.80
N SER A 164 8.32 20.32 19.04
CA SER A 164 8.94 19.92 17.78
C SER A 164 8.97 21.11 16.81
N MET A 165 9.89 21.08 15.86
CA MET A 165 9.97 22.08 14.79
C MET A 165 8.66 22.24 14.04
N ARG A 166 7.99 21.11 13.78
CA ARG A 166 6.70 21.07 13.10
C ARG A 166 5.65 21.83 13.88
N GLU A 167 5.50 21.54 15.17
CA GLU A 167 4.51 22.19 16.03
C GLU A 167 4.84 23.67 16.27
N ALA A 168 6.11 24.00 16.53
CA ALA A 168 6.55 25.37 16.75
C ALA A 168 6.28 26.25 15.51
N GLY A 169 6.65 25.75 14.32
CA GLY A 169 6.42 26.45 13.06
C GLY A 169 4.94 26.63 12.75
N HIS A 170 4.14 25.56 12.83
CA HIS A 170 2.69 25.65 12.59
C HIS A 170 1.99 26.56 13.59
N LYS A 171 2.43 26.59 14.85
CA LYS A 171 1.86 27.51 15.84
C LYS A 171 2.20 28.96 15.53
N SER A 172 3.44 29.26 15.14
CA SER A 172 3.85 30.62 14.76
C SER A 172 3.10 31.12 13.53
N CYS A 173 3.03 30.33 12.45
CA CYS A 173 2.26 30.72 11.27
C CYS A 173 0.76 30.79 11.60
N GLY A 174 0.26 29.82 12.36
CA GLY A 174 -1.14 29.69 12.76
C GLY A 174 -1.67 30.89 13.52
N GLN A 175 -0.88 31.52 14.39
CA GLN A 175 -1.33 32.67 15.19
C GLN A 175 -1.73 33.90 14.35
N CYS A 176 -1.11 34.11 13.19
CA CYS A 176 -1.48 35.19 12.27
C CYS A 176 -2.44 34.73 11.18
N HIS A 177 -2.39 33.45 10.81
CA HIS A 177 -3.20 32.83 9.75
C HIS A 177 -4.37 32.00 10.30
N GLU A 178 -4.86 32.27 11.51
CA GLU A 178 -5.99 31.54 12.11
C GLU A 178 -7.19 31.53 11.16
N ASP A 179 -7.41 32.64 10.45
CA ASP A 179 -8.47 32.78 9.45
C ASP A 179 -8.28 31.86 8.23
N MET A 180 -7.04 31.49 7.88
CA MET A 180 -6.76 30.52 6.82
C MET A 180 -7.07 29.09 7.26
N PHE A 181 -6.75 28.76 8.52
CA PHE A 181 -7.08 27.46 9.11
C PHE A 181 -8.60 27.31 9.30
N ASP A 182 -9.28 28.37 9.75
CA ASP A 182 -10.74 28.43 9.88
C ASP A 182 -11.48 28.38 8.53
N LYS A 183 -10.86 28.91 7.46
CA LYS A 183 -11.38 28.84 6.08
C LYS A 183 -11.08 27.51 5.37
N GLY A 184 -10.51 26.53 6.07
CA GLY A 184 -10.28 25.20 5.51
C GLY A 184 -9.18 25.15 4.45
N LEU A 185 -8.16 26.04 4.52
CA LEU A 185 -6.87 25.82 3.85
C LEU A 185 -6.09 24.70 4.58
N SER A 186 -6.74 23.56 4.75
CA SER A 186 -6.25 22.36 5.43
C SER A 186 -5.18 21.62 4.63
N SER A 187 -4.92 22.02 3.39
CA SER A 187 -3.87 21.43 2.59
C SER A 187 -2.51 22.03 2.94
N CYS A 188 -1.57 21.18 3.35
CA CYS A 188 -0.19 21.59 3.62
C CYS A 188 0.47 22.24 2.39
N LYS A 189 -0.05 22.03 1.17
CA LYS A 189 0.44 22.62 -0.09
C LYS A 189 0.38 24.15 -0.11
N SER A 190 -0.53 24.75 0.64
CA SER A 190 -0.63 26.20 0.76
C SER A 190 0.66 26.79 1.29
N CYS A 191 1.30 26.08 2.23
CA CYS A 191 2.51 26.54 2.90
C CYS A 191 3.76 25.73 2.52
N HIS A 192 3.64 24.54 1.94
CA HIS A 192 4.78 23.69 1.57
C HIS A 192 4.75 23.31 0.10
N SER A 193 5.92 23.27 -0.54
CA SER A 193 6.07 22.64 -1.85
C SER A 193 6.04 21.12 -1.72
N GLN A 194 5.31 20.47 -2.61
CA GLN A 194 5.30 19.00 -2.71
C GLN A 194 6.59 18.54 -3.40
N LYS A 195 7.18 17.45 -2.91
CA LYS A 195 8.22 16.73 -3.63
C LYS A 195 7.63 15.94 -4.78
N ASP A 196 8.44 15.76 -5.81
CA ASP A 196 8.20 14.70 -6.77
C ASP A 196 8.59 13.36 -6.11
N MET A 197 7.60 12.50 -5.91
CA MET A 197 7.80 11.24 -5.21
C MET A 197 8.50 10.19 -6.09
N THR A 198 8.52 10.34 -7.42
CA THR A 198 9.21 9.37 -8.28
C THR A 198 10.73 9.40 -8.13
N ASP A 199 11.28 10.52 -7.64
CA ASP A 199 12.71 10.73 -7.43
C ASP A 199 13.08 10.88 -5.93
N TYR A 200 12.15 10.58 -5.02
CA TYR A 200 12.35 10.77 -3.58
C TYR A 200 13.30 9.71 -2.99
N LYS A 201 14.30 10.15 -2.23
CA LYS A 201 15.36 9.30 -1.64
C LYS A 201 15.53 9.48 -0.12
N GLY A 202 14.51 9.99 0.55
CA GLY A 202 14.52 10.18 2.01
C GLY A 202 13.74 9.11 2.75
N ASP A 203 13.64 9.29 4.07
CA ASP A 203 12.75 8.49 4.92
C ASP A 203 11.29 8.92 4.71
N PHE A 204 10.37 7.96 4.68
CA PHE A 204 8.95 8.25 4.49
C PHE A 204 8.26 8.61 5.80
N SER A 205 7.39 9.62 5.74
CA SER A 205 6.55 10.03 6.84
C SER A 205 5.51 8.95 7.16
N ALA A 206 5.22 8.76 8.45
CA ALA A 206 4.13 7.87 8.85
C ALA A 206 2.77 8.43 8.39
N CYS A 207 1.82 7.56 8.03
CA CYS A 207 0.51 7.96 7.49
C CYS A 207 -0.22 8.96 8.40
N ASN A 208 -0.15 8.75 9.71
CA ASN A 208 -0.79 9.57 10.73
C ASN A 208 -0.18 10.97 10.89
N GLN A 209 0.94 11.26 10.21
CA GLN A 209 1.48 12.61 10.12
C GLN A 209 0.61 13.52 9.25
N CYS A 210 -0.19 12.96 8.35
CA CYS A 210 -1.05 13.71 7.43
C CYS A 210 -2.52 13.28 7.50
N HIS A 211 -2.79 12.01 7.83
CA HIS A 211 -4.13 11.47 7.93
C HIS A 211 -4.56 11.34 9.38
N GLU A 212 -5.75 11.87 9.71
CA GLU A 212 -6.34 11.74 11.04
C GLU A 212 -6.95 10.35 11.28
N ALA A 213 -7.31 9.65 10.19
CA ALA A 213 -7.86 8.30 10.25
C ALA A 213 -6.76 7.26 10.52
N GLU A 214 -7.14 6.19 11.20
CA GLU A 214 -6.26 5.04 11.43
C GLU A 214 -5.81 4.43 10.08
N THR A 215 -4.58 3.93 9.98
CA THR A 215 -4.03 3.41 8.72
C THR A 215 -4.92 2.34 8.07
N ARG A 216 -5.59 1.51 8.89
CA ARG A 216 -6.52 0.46 8.45
C ARG A 216 -7.81 0.99 7.80
N GLU A 217 -8.12 2.26 7.99
CA GLU A 217 -9.26 2.95 7.37
C GLU A 217 -8.86 3.59 6.04
N LEU A 218 -7.58 3.97 5.90
CA LEU A 218 -6.99 4.45 4.66
C LEU A 218 -6.76 3.30 3.68
N VAL A 219 -6.28 2.17 4.19
CA VAL A 219 -6.02 0.95 3.41
C VAL A 219 -6.61 -0.23 4.14
N LEU A 220 -7.64 -0.83 3.54
CA LEU A 220 -8.34 -1.96 4.14
C LEU A 220 -7.37 -3.11 4.42
N PRO A 221 -7.40 -3.72 5.62
CA PRO A 221 -6.67 -4.94 5.88
C PRO A 221 -7.11 -6.05 4.93
N ARG A 222 -6.22 -7.03 4.70
CA ARG A 222 -6.41 -8.11 3.72
C ARG A 222 -7.81 -8.71 3.71
N MET A 223 -8.32 -9.09 4.89
CA MET A 223 -9.63 -9.70 5.03
C MET A 223 -10.75 -8.79 4.49
N ASN A 224 -10.74 -7.52 4.91
CA ASN A 224 -11.76 -6.56 4.53
C ASN A 224 -11.65 -6.20 3.05
N ALA A 225 -10.44 -6.10 2.49
CA ALA A 225 -10.24 -5.89 1.06
C ALA A 225 -10.87 -7.02 0.22
N PHE A 226 -10.71 -8.28 0.64
CA PHE A 226 -11.36 -9.41 -0.05
C PHE A 226 -12.89 -9.39 0.12
N HIS A 227 -13.38 -9.20 1.34
CA HIS A 227 -14.82 -9.14 1.59
C HIS A 227 -15.48 -8.00 0.82
N ASP A 228 -14.90 -6.81 0.85
CA ASP A 228 -15.38 -5.66 0.08
C ASP A 228 -15.41 -5.95 -1.42
N GLN A 229 -14.30 -6.39 -2.01
CA GLN A 229 -14.24 -6.65 -3.45
C GLN A 229 -15.18 -7.78 -3.91
N CYS A 230 -15.21 -8.91 -3.18
CA CYS A 230 -16.00 -10.07 -3.57
C CYS A 230 -17.49 -9.87 -3.28
N MET A 231 -17.84 -9.41 -2.08
CA MET A 231 -19.25 -9.29 -1.67
C MET A 231 -19.93 -8.14 -2.39
N SER A 232 -19.28 -6.99 -2.56
CA SER A 232 -19.88 -5.83 -3.24
C SER A 232 -20.16 -6.13 -4.71
N CYS A 233 -19.27 -6.85 -5.40
CA CYS A 233 -19.51 -7.26 -6.78
C CYS A 233 -20.67 -8.27 -6.90
N HIS A 234 -20.73 -9.26 -6.01
CA HIS A 234 -21.84 -10.22 -6.00
C HIS A 234 -23.18 -9.58 -5.66
N GLU A 235 -23.19 -8.61 -4.74
CA GLU A 235 -24.37 -7.83 -4.38
C GLU A 235 -24.85 -6.98 -5.57
N GLU A 236 -23.94 -6.23 -6.20
CA GLU A 236 -24.25 -5.39 -7.37
C GLU A 236 -24.81 -6.21 -8.53
N MET A 237 -24.22 -7.38 -8.80
CA MET A 237 -24.65 -8.28 -9.87
C MET A 237 -25.87 -9.14 -9.49
N GLY A 238 -26.27 -9.15 -8.22
CA GLY A 238 -27.29 -10.06 -7.69
C GLY A 238 -26.93 -11.54 -7.85
N ALA A 239 -25.65 -11.87 -7.96
CA ALA A 239 -25.15 -13.19 -8.32
C ALA A 239 -23.94 -13.58 -7.47
N GLY A 240 -23.99 -14.77 -6.86
CA GLY A 240 -22.95 -15.26 -5.95
C GLY A 240 -23.22 -14.93 -4.48
N PRO A 241 -22.40 -15.45 -3.56
CA PRO A 241 -22.56 -15.23 -2.12
C PRO A 241 -22.15 -13.80 -1.70
N TYR A 242 -23.04 -13.11 -1.01
CA TYR A 242 -22.79 -11.83 -0.32
C TYR A 242 -23.60 -11.78 0.98
N GLY A 243 -23.29 -10.84 1.88
CA GLY A 243 -23.96 -10.71 3.17
C GLY A 243 -23.47 -11.66 4.28
N PRO A 244 -23.86 -11.39 5.53
CA PRO A 244 -23.26 -12.00 6.73
C PRO A 244 -23.61 -13.47 6.92
N ASP A 245 -24.70 -13.96 6.34
CA ASP A 245 -25.17 -15.35 6.56
C ASP A 245 -24.54 -16.36 5.58
N ASN A 246 -23.75 -15.90 4.61
CA ASN A 246 -23.24 -16.70 3.51
C ASN A 246 -21.78 -17.14 3.67
N CYS A 247 -21.19 -17.05 4.86
CA CYS A 247 -19.78 -17.34 5.11
C CYS A 247 -19.32 -18.70 4.54
N LYS A 248 -20.13 -19.75 4.72
CA LYS A 248 -19.81 -21.12 4.28
C LYS A 248 -19.89 -21.34 2.77
N GLN A 249 -20.48 -20.39 2.04
CA GLN A 249 -20.53 -20.44 0.58
C GLN A 249 -19.19 -20.00 -0.03
N CYS A 250 -18.43 -19.16 0.69
CA CYS A 250 -17.08 -18.74 0.30
C CYS A 250 -16.00 -19.59 0.98
N HIS A 251 -16.13 -19.80 2.29
CA HIS A 251 -15.16 -20.52 3.10
C HIS A 251 -15.53 -22.00 3.20
N ILE A 252 -14.71 -22.84 2.57
CA ILE A 252 -14.75 -24.28 2.82
C ILE A 252 -14.10 -24.55 4.18
N SER A 253 -14.92 -25.04 5.11
CA SER A 253 -14.47 -25.46 6.44
C SER A 253 -13.43 -26.58 6.30
N ARG A 254 -12.44 -26.60 7.20
CA ARG A 254 -11.45 -27.68 7.26
C ARG A 254 -12.11 -29.04 7.45
#